data_AF-A0A6M0C589-F1
#
_entry.id   AF-A0A6M0C589-F1
#
_cell.length_a   1.000
_cell.length_b   1.000
_cell.length_c   1.000
_cell.angle_alpha   90.00
_cell.angle_beta   90.00
_cell.angle_gamma   90.00
#
_symmetry.space_group_name_H-M   'P 1'
#
loop_
_entity.id
_entity.type
_entity.pdbx_description
1 polymer ?
#
loop_
_entity_poly.entity_id
_entity_poly.type
_entity_poly.pdbx_seq_one_letter_code
_entity_poly.pdbx_strand_id
1 'polypeptide(L)'
;MSETIISLQNVCKCFKRYAHPADRLKEILFPGKSRAEEFWALRDINIEVKRGHTLGIVGRNGSGKSTLLQIIVGTLTPTMGDVKVTGRISALLELGSGFNPEFTGRQNVFFNGQLLGLKPQEIDARFDKIASFADIGDFIDQPVKTYSSGMFIRLGFAVATSVDPDILVVDEALSVGDEAFQRKCFARIQDIQERGGTILFVSHAASTVVQLCDSAILLDRGEMLLYHSPKFVVSKYQKLIYAFPDKIPSIREEIVAIPNLTADDYSLGEDGEEERDGETSESNYQTEKNGNNSPHQEGDYEEHYDAEMIPSNTIHYPNKGAEIIDPHVTTLDGRRVNHLVNRREYIYTYQVAFKNATSKVRFGMLIKTLSGFELGGASLHGYTKSIDRIKSQQTVRVRFRFKCLLNPGVYFLNAGVVGMSDDHLTYLARCIDVAMFRVQHCTEHFCGTGVVDLLVEPNLKVSDGLVGLAINS
;
A
#
# COMPACT_ATOMS: atom_id res chain seq x y z
N MET A 1 1.64 -14.05 -24.35
CA MET A 1 2.37 -14.47 -23.13
C MET A 1 3.29 -13.34 -22.74
N SER A 2 3.06 -12.76 -21.56
CA SER A 2 3.91 -11.71 -20.98
C SER A 2 5.31 -12.26 -20.70
N GLU A 3 6.36 -11.59 -21.18
CA GLU A 3 7.76 -11.97 -20.97
C GLU A 3 8.16 -11.85 -19.49
N THR A 4 8.79 -12.89 -18.93
CA THR A 4 9.39 -12.86 -17.58
C THR A 4 10.68 -12.03 -17.63
N ILE A 5 10.74 -10.98 -16.81
CA ILE A 5 11.85 -10.02 -16.80
C ILE A 5 12.80 -10.23 -15.62
N ILE A 6 12.30 -10.77 -14.51
CA ILE A 6 13.11 -11.21 -13.35
C ILE A 6 12.70 -12.65 -13.03
N SER A 7 13.69 -13.53 -12.92
CA SER A 7 13.52 -14.91 -12.48
C SER A 7 14.60 -15.27 -11.46
N LEU A 8 14.17 -15.68 -10.27
CA LEU A 8 15.00 -16.17 -9.18
C LEU A 8 14.61 -17.63 -8.92
N GLN A 9 15.59 -18.53 -8.98
CA GLN A 9 15.39 -19.96 -8.74
C GLN A 9 16.30 -20.45 -7.61
N ASN A 10 15.69 -20.92 -6.53
CA ASN A 10 16.34 -21.44 -5.33
C ASN A 10 17.44 -20.53 -4.77
N VAL A 11 17.21 -19.22 -4.80
CA VAL A 11 18.23 -18.23 -4.44
C VAL A 11 18.45 -18.22 -2.93
N CYS A 12 19.69 -18.49 -2.52
CA CYS A 12 20.12 -18.44 -1.14
C CYS A 12 21.29 -17.47 -0.98
N LYS A 13 21.36 -16.80 0.18
CA LYS A 13 22.50 -15.96 0.55
C LYS A 13 22.95 -16.22 1.97
N CYS A 14 24.19 -16.70 2.10
CA CYS A 14 24.90 -16.87 3.37
C CYS A 14 26.05 -15.85 3.47
N PHE A 15 26.15 -15.21 4.64
CA PHE A 15 27.28 -14.38 5.03
C PHE A 15 28.09 -15.07 6.12
N LYS A 16 29.41 -15.12 5.95
CA LYS A 16 30.32 -15.57 6.99
C LYS A 16 30.59 -14.43 7.97
N ARG A 17 30.21 -14.61 9.23
CA ARG A 17 30.49 -13.68 10.33
C ARG A 17 31.69 -14.17 11.12
N TYR A 18 32.69 -13.31 11.28
CA TYR A 18 33.89 -13.59 12.04
C TYR A 18 33.87 -12.78 13.34
N ALA A 19 34.18 -13.41 14.48
CA ALA A 19 34.27 -12.70 15.75
C ALA A 19 35.40 -11.65 15.74
N HIS A 20 36.53 -11.98 15.11
CA HIS A 20 37.64 -11.06 14.91
C HIS A 20 38.15 -11.08 13.46
N PRO A 21 38.63 -9.93 12.90
CA PRO A 21 39.19 -9.87 11.55
C PRO A 21 40.35 -10.86 11.31
N ALA A 22 41.13 -11.14 12.35
CA ALA A 22 42.24 -12.10 12.29
C ALA A 22 41.76 -13.54 12.04
N ASP A 23 40.53 -13.90 12.40
CA ASP A 23 40.01 -15.25 12.17
C ASP A 23 39.67 -15.49 10.69
N ARG A 24 39.35 -14.43 9.93
CA ARG A 24 39.25 -14.50 8.46
C ARG A 24 40.59 -14.84 7.83
N LEU A 25 41.68 -14.23 8.32
CA LEU A 25 43.04 -14.53 7.84
C LEU A 25 43.47 -15.96 8.22
N LYS A 26 43.15 -16.40 9.45
CA LYS A 26 43.44 -17.77 9.90
C LYS A 26 42.69 -18.82 9.10
N GLU A 27 41.45 -18.58 8.68
CA GLU A 27 40.69 -19.50 7.83
C GLU A 27 41.32 -19.65 6.44
N ILE A 28 41.88 -18.57 5.87
CA ILE A 28 42.60 -18.61 4.59
C ILE A 28 43.92 -19.38 4.72
N LEU A 29 44.66 -19.20 5.83
CA LEU A 29 45.97 -19.81 6.05
C LEU A 29 45.92 -21.26 6.57
N PHE A 30 44.83 -21.65 7.24
CA PHE A 30 44.64 -22.99 7.81
C PHE A 30 43.28 -23.59 7.39
N PRO A 31 43.17 -24.11 6.15
CA PRO A 31 41.94 -24.71 5.66
C PRO A 31 41.58 -25.96 6.49
N GLY A 32 40.34 -26.04 6.98
CA GLY A 32 39.80 -27.22 7.70
C GLY A 32 39.14 -26.94 9.05
N LYS A 33 39.24 -25.72 9.61
CA LYS A 33 38.45 -25.29 10.78
C LYS A 33 37.77 -23.97 10.48
N SER A 34 36.54 -24.01 9.96
CA SER A 34 35.73 -22.80 9.82
C SER A 34 35.50 -22.20 11.20
N ARG A 35 35.97 -20.97 11.40
CA ARG A 35 35.72 -20.16 12.61
C ARG A 35 34.64 -19.12 12.37
N ALA A 36 34.02 -19.15 11.19
CA ALA A 36 32.95 -18.25 10.82
C ALA A 36 31.61 -18.82 11.28
N GLU A 37 30.80 -17.97 11.89
CA GLU A 37 29.37 -18.22 12.08
C GLU A 37 28.65 -17.93 10.75
N GLU A 38 27.81 -18.86 10.30
CA GLU A 38 27.03 -18.69 9.08
C GLU A 38 25.73 -17.94 9.36
N PHE A 39 25.56 -16.80 8.70
CA PHE A 39 24.33 -16.00 8.74
C PHE A 39 23.62 -16.09 7.39
N TRP A 40 22.53 -16.86 7.36
CA TRP A 40 21.68 -16.98 6.17
C TRP A 40 20.69 -15.82 6.10
N ALA A 41 20.97 -14.87 5.21
CA ALA A 41 20.13 -13.71 4.97
C ALA A 41 18.96 -13.99 4.02
N LEU A 42 19.11 -14.96 3.11
CA LEU A 42 18.07 -15.45 2.21
C LEU A 42 18.16 -16.96 2.08
N ARG A 43 17.02 -17.63 2.00
CA ARG A 43 16.88 -19.08 1.91
C ARG A 43 15.78 -19.42 0.92
N ASP A 44 16.15 -20.17 -0.11
CA ASP A 44 15.28 -20.77 -1.12
C ASP A 44 14.23 -19.81 -1.70
N ILE A 45 14.70 -18.65 -2.17
CA ILE A 45 13.83 -17.63 -2.76
C ILE A 45 13.55 -17.99 -4.22
N ASN A 46 12.27 -18.14 -4.53
CA ASN A 46 11.75 -18.43 -5.87
C ASN A 46 10.75 -17.34 -6.25
N ILE A 47 11.08 -16.53 -7.26
CA ILE A 47 10.27 -15.37 -7.67
C ILE A 47 10.33 -15.25 -9.19
N GLU A 48 9.16 -15.05 -9.80
CA GLU A 48 9.05 -14.65 -11.20
C GLU A 48 8.26 -13.34 -11.29
N VAL A 49 8.81 -12.37 -12.03
CA VAL A 49 8.17 -11.08 -12.29
C VAL A 49 8.06 -10.90 -13.79
N LYS A 50 6.85 -10.60 -14.25
CA LYS A 50 6.53 -10.32 -15.64
C LYS A 50 6.82 -8.85 -15.97
N ARG A 51 7.16 -8.55 -17.22
CA ARG A 51 7.36 -7.18 -17.69
C ARG A 51 6.11 -6.35 -17.49
N GLY A 52 6.27 -5.12 -16.98
CA GLY A 52 5.17 -4.18 -16.71
C GLY A 52 4.41 -4.46 -15.42
N HIS A 53 4.86 -5.44 -14.63
CA HIS A 53 4.25 -5.79 -13.34
C HIS A 53 4.94 -5.07 -12.19
N THR A 54 4.17 -4.57 -11.23
CA THR A 54 4.68 -3.97 -10.00
C THR A 54 4.61 -4.96 -8.85
N LEU A 55 5.78 -5.37 -8.35
CA LEU A 55 5.92 -6.28 -7.22
C LEU A 55 6.28 -5.52 -5.94
N GLY A 56 5.41 -5.61 -4.93
CA GLY A 56 5.68 -5.14 -3.58
C GLY A 56 6.51 -6.13 -2.75
N ILE A 57 7.49 -5.66 -2.00
CA ILE A 57 8.28 -6.49 -1.06
C ILE A 57 8.03 -6.00 0.36
N VAL A 58 7.33 -6.81 1.13
CA VAL A 58 6.91 -6.50 2.50
C VAL A 58 7.62 -7.43 3.48
N GLY A 59 8.05 -6.90 4.63
CA GLY A 59 8.74 -7.69 5.65
C GLY A 59 9.37 -6.82 6.73
N ARG A 60 9.70 -7.41 7.89
CA ARG A 60 10.34 -6.68 8.99
C ARG A 60 11.76 -6.23 8.63
N ASN A 61 12.32 -5.32 9.42
CA ASN A 61 13.75 -5.02 9.31
C ASN A 61 14.56 -6.29 9.59
N GLY A 62 15.57 -6.54 8.75
CA GLY A 62 16.36 -7.77 8.81
C GLY A 62 15.70 -9.01 8.19
N SER A 63 14.55 -8.89 7.51
CA SER A 63 13.93 -10.05 6.83
C SER A 63 14.61 -10.48 5.53
N GLY A 64 15.57 -9.70 5.02
CA GLY A 64 16.30 -9.99 3.78
C GLY A 64 15.93 -9.13 2.58
N LYS A 65 15.00 -8.16 2.71
CA LYS A 65 14.54 -7.28 1.60
C LYS A 65 15.70 -6.63 0.83
N SER A 66 16.57 -5.89 1.53
CA SER A 66 17.70 -5.19 0.90
C SER A 66 18.70 -6.16 0.27
N THR A 67 18.95 -7.31 0.91
CA THR A 67 19.79 -8.39 0.35
C THR A 67 19.20 -8.94 -0.95
N LEU A 68 17.88 -9.15 -0.99
CA LEU A 68 17.18 -9.63 -2.18
C LEU A 68 17.28 -8.62 -3.33
N LEU A 69 17.04 -7.34 -3.03
CA LEU A 69 17.17 -6.27 -4.01
C LEU A 69 18.60 -6.16 -4.55
N GLN A 70 19.62 -6.21 -3.68
CA GLN A 70 21.02 -6.18 -4.13
C GLN A 70 21.37 -7.36 -5.05
N ILE A 71 20.78 -8.52 -4.82
CA ILE A 71 20.93 -9.68 -5.71
C ILE A 71 20.26 -9.43 -7.06
N ILE A 72 19.02 -8.91 -7.07
CA ILE A 72 18.30 -8.60 -8.31
C ILE A 72 19.03 -7.50 -9.11
N VAL A 73 19.53 -6.47 -8.44
CA VAL A 73 20.28 -5.36 -9.07
C VAL A 73 21.68 -5.82 -9.54
N GLY A 74 22.19 -6.95 -9.02
CA GLY A 74 23.48 -7.51 -9.38
C GLY A 74 24.67 -6.94 -8.59
N THR A 75 24.43 -6.13 -7.54
CA THR A 75 25.49 -5.64 -6.64
C THR A 75 25.93 -6.70 -5.63
N LEU A 76 25.16 -7.78 -5.47
CA LEU A 76 25.48 -8.89 -4.59
C LEU A 76 25.27 -10.23 -5.30
N THR A 77 26.30 -11.08 -5.36
CA THR A 77 26.16 -12.44 -5.90
C THR A 77 25.47 -13.36 -4.88
N PRO A 78 24.50 -14.20 -5.28
CA PRO A 78 23.93 -15.21 -4.41
C PRO A 78 24.97 -16.26 -4.00
N THR A 79 24.73 -16.96 -2.88
CA THR A 79 25.58 -18.10 -2.48
C THR A 79 25.20 -19.37 -3.26
N MET A 80 23.90 -19.55 -3.51
CA MET A 80 23.34 -20.66 -4.29
C MET A 80 22.13 -20.17 -5.08
N GLY A 81 21.73 -20.91 -6.10
CA GLY A 81 20.60 -20.59 -6.96
C GLY A 81 20.98 -19.71 -8.15
N ASP A 82 20.00 -19.51 -9.03
CA ASP A 82 20.17 -18.80 -10.29
C ASP A 82 19.35 -17.51 -10.32
N VAL A 83 19.95 -16.46 -10.87
CA VAL A 83 19.37 -15.12 -10.98
C VAL A 83 19.43 -14.69 -12.44
N LYS A 84 18.28 -14.48 -13.05
CA LYS A 84 18.16 -13.96 -14.42
C LYS A 84 17.36 -12.67 -14.39
N VAL A 85 17.96 -11.60 -14.89
CA VAL A 85 17.31 -10.30 -15.02
C VAL A 85 17.56 -9.76 -16.41
N THR A 86 16.50 -9.40 -17.12
CA THR A 86 16.55 -8.95 -18.52
C THR A 86 16.20 -7.48 -18.60
N GLY A 87 17.05 -6.67 -19.21
CA GLY A 87 16.81 -5.23 -19.40
C GLY A 87 17.58 -4.34 -18.43
N ARG A 88 17.35 -3.03 -18.54
CA ARG A 88 18.03 -1.99 -17.78
C ARG A 88 17.35 -1.77 -16.44
N ILE A 89 18.12 -1.96 -15.36
CA ILE A 89 17.67 -1.70 -13.98
C ILE A 89 18.09 -0.28 -13.58
N SER A 90 17.15 0.50 -13.02
CA SER A 90 17.44 1.73 -12.29
C SER A 90 17.02 1.53 -10.84
N ALA A 91 17.96 1.64 -9.90
CA ALA A 91 17.69 1.38 -8.48
C ALA A 91 17.83 2.66 -7.64
N LEU A 92 16.76 3.03 -6.94
CA LEU A 92 16.71 4.15 -6.01
C LEU A 92 17.20 3.77 -4.60
N LEU A 93 17.83 2.60 -4.46
CA LEU A 93 18.44 2.11 -3.21
C LEU A 93 19.58 3.01 -2.75
N GLU A 94 20.26 3.63 -3.70
CA GLU A 94 21.43 4.45 -3.48
C GLU A 94 21.26 5.81 -4.18
N LEU A 95 20.16 6.51 -3.91
CA LEU A 95 19.91 7.83 -4.48
C LEU A 95 21.10 8.77 -4.24
N GLY A 96 21.73 9.21 -5.34
CA GLY A 96 22.95 10.04 -5.32
C GLY A 96 24.25 9.27 -5.04
N SER A 97 24.22 7.94 -4.97
CA SER A 97 25.43 7.12 -5.09
C SER A 97 26.00 7.29 -6.49
N GLY A 98 27.29 7.62 -6.54
CA GLY A 98 27.94 8.11 -7.74
C GLY A 98 27.88 9.62 -7.90
N PHE A 99 27.26 10.40 -7.00
CA PHE A 99 27.46 11.85 -6.98
C PHE A 99 28.87 12.15 -6.48
N ASN A 100 29.59 12.97 -7.23
CA ASN A 100 30.84 13.56 -6.77
C ASN A 100 30.51 14.85 -5.99
N PRO A 101 30.85 14.94 -4.69
CA PRO A 101 30.54 16.11 -3.86
C PRO A 101 31.18 17.42 -4.36
N GLU A 102 32.31 17.31 -5.07
CA GLU A 102 33.03 18.47 -5.63
C GLU A 102 32.43 18.96 -6.95
N PHE A 103 31.60 18.13 -7.60
CA PHE A 103 30.93 18.51 -8.85
C PHE A 103 29.65 19.29 -8.57
N THR A 104 29.32 20.20 -9.49
CA THR A 104 28.02 20.88 -9.51
C THR A 104 26.87 19.89 -9.69
N GLY A 105 25.65 20.30 -9.35
CA GLY A 105 24.46 19.52 -9.69
C GLY A 105 24.41 19.13 -11.16
N ARG A 106 24.66 20.10 -12.05
CA ARG A 106 24.72 19.88 -13.50
C ARG A 106 25.74 18.80 -13.88
N GLN A 107 26.97 18.91 -13.40
CA GLN A 107 28.00 17.92 -13.68
C GLN A 107 27.62 16.53 -13.15
N ASN A 108 26.98 16.47 -11.98
CA ASN A 108 26.49 15.21 -11.43
C ASN A 108 25.34 14.60 -12.25
N VAL A 109 24.44 15.41 -12.82
CA VAL A 109 23.40 14.94 -13.75
C VAL A 109 24.02 14.27 -14.97
N PHE A 110 25.02 14.90 -15.59
CA PHE A 110 25.73 14.31 -16.74
C PHE A 110 26.50 13.04 -16.35
N PHE A 111 27.22 13.08 -15.24
CA PHE A 111 28.00 11.93 -14.78
C PHE A 111 27.11 10.73 -14.42
N ASN A 112 26.03 10.95 -13.66
CA ASN A 112 25.13 9.86 -13.26
C ASN A 112 24.25 9.38 -14.40
N GLY A 113 23.78 10.27 -15.27
CA GLY A 113 23.04 9.87 -16.47
C GLY A 113 23.87 8.89 -17.32
N GLN A 114 25.16 9.15 -17.49
CA GLN A 114 26.07 8.25 -18.22
C GLN A 114 26.27 6.92 -17.48
N LEU A 115 26.45 6.96 -16.15
CA LEU A 115 26.56 5.75 -15.33
C LEU A 115 25.31 4.86 -15.45
N LEU A 116 24.14 5.47 -15.61
CA LEU A 116 22.86 4.80 -15.83
C LEU A 116 22.61 4.43 -17.31
N GLY A 117 23.62 4.60 -18.18
CA GLY A 117 23.59 4.16 -19.57
C GLY A 117 22.92 5.13 -20.55
N LEU A 118 22.78 6.41 -20.20
CA LEU A 118 22.37 7.47 -21.14
C LEU A 118 23.57 8.01 -21.92
N LYS A 119 23.35 8.34 -23.19
CA LYS A 119 24.32 9.05 -24.02
C LYS A 119 24.32 10.54 -23.65
N PRO A 120 25.44 11.27 -23.83
CA PRO A 120 25.51 12.70 -23.52
C PRO A 120 24.39 13.53 -24.17
N GLN A 121 24.01 13.22 -25.42
CA GLN A 121 22.94 13.93 -26.13
C GLN A 121 21.55 13.66 -25.52
N GLU A 122 21.33 12.46 -25.00
CA GLU A 122 20.06 12.10 -24.34
C GLU A 122 19.91 12.82 -23.01
N ILE A 123 21.02 13.00 -22.28
CA ILE A 123 21.05 13.74 -21.02
C ILE A 123 20.78 15.23 -21.28
N ASP A 124 21.44 15.81 -22.28
CA ASP A 124 21.28 17.22 -22.64
C ASP A 124 19.81 17.53 -23.00
N ALA A 125 19.18 16.69 -23.83
CA ALA A 125 17.76 16.81 -24.19
C ALA A 125 16.79 16.64 -23.00
N ARG A 126 17.22 16.00 -21.92
CA ARG A 126 16.42 15.75 -20.70
C ARG A 126 16.77 16.71 -19.57
N PHE A 127 17.86 17.47 -19.68
CA PHE A 127 18.45 18.24 -18.59
C PHE A 127 17.44 19.19 -17.95
N ASP A 128 16.73 19.98 -18.75
CA ASP A 128 15.76 20.96 -18.25
C ASP A 128 14.62 20.28 -17.48
N LYS A 129 14.17 19.12 -17.95
CA LYS A 129 13.14 18.32 -17.26
C LYS A 129 13.64 17.75 -15.94
N ILE A 130 14.90 17.33 -15.88
CA ILE A 130 15.55 16.85 -14.65
C ILE A 130 15.65 17.99 -13.65
N ALA A 131 16.18 19.14 -14.08
CA ALA A 131 16.35 20.31 -13.23
C ALA A 131 15.00 20.84 -12.71
N SER A 132 13.98 20.93 -13.57
CA SER A 132 12.64 21.35 -13.17
C SER A 132 11.96 20.37 -12.22
N PHE A 133 12.18 19.06 -12.39
CA PHE A 133 11.63 18.05 -11.49
C PHE A 133 12.31 18.11 -10.11
N ALA A 134 13.65 18.22 -10.08
CA ALA A 134 14.42 18.32 -8.85
C ALA A 134 14.05 19.55 -8.02
N ASP A 135 13.64 20.65 -8.67
CA ASP A 135 13.10 21.84 -8.00
C ASP A 135 14.06 22.39 -6.94
N ILE A 136 15.33 22.53 -7.33
CA ILE A 136 16.44 23.04 -6.50
C ILE A 136 16.93 24.43 -6.94
N GLY A 137 16.31 25.03 -7.97
CA GLY A 137 16.66 26.36 -8.47
C GLY A 137 18.12 26.51 -8.88
N ASP A 138 18.70 27.69 -8.57
CA ASP A 138 20.07 28.07 -8.95
C ASP A 138 21.16 27.20 -8.29
N PHE A 139 20.80 26.39 -7.30
CA PHE A 139 21.75 25.46 -6.69
C PHE A 139 22.23 24.38 -7.67
N ILE A 140 21.54 24.16 -8.80
CA ILE A 140 21.96 23.21 -9.83
C ILE A 140 23.40 23.47 -10.34
N ASP A 141 23.86 24.72 -10.31
CA ASP A 141 25.20 25.12 -10.73
C ASP A 141 26.17 25.29 -9.54
N GLN A 142 25.77 24.87 -8.33
CA GLN A 142 26.60 24.84 -7.12
C GLN A 142 27.11 23.41 -6.82
N PRO A 143 28.28 23.26 -6.18
CA PRO A 143 28.80 21.95 -5.78
C PRO A 143 27.83 21.19 -4.86
N VAL A 144 27.63 19.90 -5.12
CA VAL A 144 26.66 19.06 -4.40
C VAL A 144 26.96 18.96 -2.90
N LYS A 145 28.22 19.09 -2.47
CA LYS A 145 28.57 19.17 -1.03
C LYS A 145 27.90 20.32 -0.27
N THR A 146 27.39 21.33 -0.98
CA THR A 146 26.67 22.47 -0.38
C THR A 146 25.17 22.21 -0.23
N TYR A 147 24.66 21.10 -0.77
CA TYR A 147 23.24 20.80 -0.79
C TYR A 147 22.74 20.37 0.59
N SER A 148 21.48 20.70 0.87
CA SER A 148 20.75 20.01 1.92
C SER A 148 20.52 18.54 1.53
N SER A 149 20.27 17.67 2.51
CA SER A 149 19.91 16.26 2.26
C SER A 149 18.69 16.13 1.35
N GLY A 150 17.71 17.04 1.47
CA GLY A 150 16.53 17.09 0.61
C GLY A 150 16.90 17.39 -0.85
N MET A 151 17.70 18.43 -1.10
CA MET A 151 18.13 18.77 -2.47
C MET A 151 18.95 17.66 -3.12
N PHE A 152 19.82 17.01 -2.34
CA PHE A 152 20.63 15.88 -2.80
C PHE A 152 19.75 14.74 -3.30
N ILE A 153 18.77 14.34 -2.49
CA ILE A 153 17.84 13.25 -2.81
C ILE A 153 16.91 13.63 -3.97
N ARG A 154 16.43 14.88 -4.01
CA ARG A 154 15.60 15.39 -5.11
C ARG A 154 16.30 15.28 -6.46
N LEU A 155 17.55 15.73 -6.52
CA LEU A 155 18.34 15.64 -7.75
C LEU A 155 18.66 14.19 -8.11
N GLY A 156 19.05 13.37 -7.14
CA GLY A 156 19.28 11.93 -7.35
C GLY A 156 18.06 11.23 -7.93
N PHE A 157 16.88 11.50 -7.38
CA PHE A 157 15.62 10.91 -7.85
C PHE A 157 15.25 11.42 -9.26
N ALA A 158 15.41 12.72 -9.50
CA ALA A 158 15.12 13.33 -10.80
C ALA A 158 15.98 12.69 -11.92
N VAL A 159 17.26 12.47 -11.66
CA VAL A 159 18.17 11.79 -12.59
C VAL A 159 17.76 10.33 -12.77
N ALA A 160 17.60 9.58 -11.68
CA ALA A 160 17.33 8.14 -11.75
C ALA A 160 16.00 7.78 -12.44
N THR A 161 14.99 8.65 -12.33
CA THR A 161 13.68 8.49 -12.98
C THR A 161 13.56 9.17 -14.34
N SER A 162 14.61 9.88 -14.77
CA SER A 162 14.71 10.42 -16.14
C SER A 162 15.31 9.45 -17.14
N VAL A 163 15.95 8.38 -16.63
CA VAL A 163 16.23 7.19 -17.40
C VAL A 163 14.90 6.48 -17.64
N ASP A 164 14.72 5.85 -18.79
CA ASP A 164 13.56 4.99 -19.05
C ASP A 164 13.99 3.54 -18.74
N PRO A 165 13.94 3.07 -17.48
CA PRO A 165 14.37 1.72 -17.14
C PRO A 165 13.32 0.68 -17.54
N ASP A 166 13.79 -0.53 -17.84
CA ASP A 166 12.90 -1.70 -17.93
C ASP A 166 12.41 -2.14 -16.55
N ILE A 167 13.27 -1.96 -15.53
CA ILE A 167 13.01 -2.28 -14.12
C ILE A 167 13.40 -1.10 -13.23
N LEU A 168 12.42 -0.52 -12.53
CA LEU A 168 12.65 0.49 -11.50
C LEU A 168 12.60 -0.17 -10.11
N VAL A 169 13.69 -0.09 -9.35
CA VAL A 169 13.72 -0.53 -7.95
C VAL A 169 13.55 0.68 -7.05
N VAL A 170 12.51 0.68 -6.25
CA VAL A 170 12.14 1.76 -5.34
C VAL A 170 12.24 1.25 -3.91
N ASP A 171 13.18 1.81 -3.14
CA ASP A 171 13.26 1.54 -1.71
C ASP A 171 12.56 2.64 -0.90
N GLU A 172 12.48 2.44 0.42
CA GLU A 172 11.85 3.32 1.42
C GLU A 172 12.30 4.80 1.37
N ALA A 173 13.36 5.09 0.61
CA ALA A 173 13.90 6.41 0.31
C ALA A 173 12.89 7.39 -0.32
N LEU A 174 11.77 6.92 -0.87
CA LEU A 174 10.67 7.83 -1.29
C LEU A 174 10.10 8.67 -0.14
N SER A 175 10.25 8.20 1.09
CA SER A 175 9.74 8.90 2.27
C SER A 175 10.57 10.14 2.62
N VAL A 176 11.65 10.42 1.87
CA VAL A 176 12.55 11.54 2.12
C VAL A 176 12.22 12.71 1.17
N GLY A 177 11.86 13.85 1.74
CA GLY A 177 11.40 15.03 1.02
C GLY A 177 10.20 15.68 1.72
N ASP A 178 9.71 16.79 1.18
CA ASP A 178 8.42 17.35 1.60
C ASP A 178 7.26 16.64 0.87
N GLU A 179 6.05 16.83 1.38
CA GLU A 179 4.84 16.20 0.84
C GLU A 179 4.61 16.56 -0.64
N ALA A 180 4.94 17.79 -1.03
CA ALA A 180 4.82 18.25 -2.42
C ALA A 180 5.74 17.46 -3.35
N PHE A 181 7.00 17.23 -2.97
CA PHE A 181 7.94 16.43 -3.76
C PHE A 181 7.57 14.95 -3.76
N GLN A 182 7.10 14.41 -2.63
CA GLN A 182 6.61 13.01 -2.58
C GLN A 182 5.48 12.77 -3.58
N ARG A 183 4.51 13.69 -3.68
CA ARG A 183 3.44 13.62 -4.70
C ARG A 183 4.00 13.63 -6.13
N LYS A 184 5.03 14.46 -6.41
CA LYS A 184 5.73 14.45 -7.71
C LYS A 184 6.39 13.08 -7.98
N CYS A 185 7.02 12.47 -6.98
CA CYS A 185 7.63 11.14 -7.08
C CYS A 185 6.59 10.05 -7.37
N PHE A 186 5.46 10.06 -6.66
CA PHE A 186 4.38 9.09 -6.89
C PHE A 186 3.77 9.22 -8.29
N ALA A 187 3.49 10.45 -8.74
CA ALA A 187 3.02 10.67 -10.11
C ALA A 187 4.02 10.14 -11.15
N ARG A 188 5.33 10.38 -10.94
CA ARG A 188 6.37 9.85 -11.85
C ARG A 188 6.42 8.31 -11.86
N ILE A 189 6.21 7.66 -10.72
CA ILE A 189 6.17 6.19 -10.62
C ILE A 189 4.95 5.65 -11.37
N GLN A 190 3.78 6.27 -11.19
CA GLN A 190 2.56 5.91 -11.92
C GLN A 190 2.74 6.10 -13.43
N ASP A 191 3.34 7.21 -13.88
CA ASP A 191 3.65 7.42 -15.30
C ASP A 191 4.54 6.30 -15.87
N ILE A 192 5.49 5.78 -15.09
CA ILE A 192 6.37 4.67 -15.50
C ILE A 192 5.57 3.36 -15.57
N GLN A 193 4.70 3.11 -14.59
CA GLN A 193 3.81 1.94 -14.57
C GLN A 193 2.85 1.94 -15.77
N GLU A 194 2.20 3.07 -16.06
CA GLU A 194 1.28 3.21 -17.20
C GLU A 194 1.95 2.99 -18.56
N ARG A 195 3.26 3.27 -18.66
CA ARG A 195 4.06 2.98 -19.86
C ARG A 195 4.53 1.52 -19.96
N GLY A 196 4.16 0.68 -19.00
CA GLY A 196 4.55 -0.73 -18.95
C GLY A 196 5.93 -0.98 -18.33
N GLY A 197 6.44 -0.06 -17.51
CA GLY A 197 7.65 -0.25 -16.73
C GLY A 197 7.44 -1.27 -15.61
N THR A 198 8.43 -2.14 -15.37
CA THR A 198 8.39 -3.10 -14.24
C THR A 198 8.89 -2.41 -12.98
N ILE A 199 8.23 -2.58 -11.85
CA ILE A 199 8.61 -1.88 -10.61
C ILE A 199 8.77 -2.87 -9.46
N LEU A 200 9.89 -2.79 -8.76
CA LEU A 200 10.08 -3.47 -7.47
C LEU A 200 9.95 -2.43 -6.37
N PHE A 201 8.91 -2.54 -5.56
CA PHE A 201 8.56 -1.54 -4.57
C PHE A 201 8.74 -2.07 -3.16
N VAL A 202 9.61 -1.44 -2.38
CA VAL A 202 9.85 -1.82 -0.98
C VAL A 202 9.36 -0.71 -0.07
N SER A 203 8.41 -1.05 0.79
CA SER A 203 7.84 -0.09 1.73
C SER A 203 7.26 -0.77 2.96
N HIS A 204 7.38 -0.09 4.09
CA HIS A 204 6.65 -0.42 5.31
C HIS A 204 5.25 0.21 5.36
N ALA A 205 4.92 1.12 4.44
CA ALA A 205 3.62 1.75 4.35
C ALA A 205 2.62 0.84 3.63
N ALA A 206 1.81 0.14 4.42
CA ALA A 206 0.78 -0.78 3.97
C ALA A 206 -0.15 -0.20 2.88
N SER A 207 -0.59 1.05 3.05
CA SER A 207 -1.47 1.74 2.09
C SER A 207 -0.79 1.92 0.74
N THR A 208 0.48 2.31 0.72
CA THR A 208 1.24 2.54 -0.51
C THR A 208 1.47 1.25 -1.28
N VAL A 209 1.77 0.15 -0.58
CA VAL A 209 1.92 -1.17 -1.21
C VAL A 209 0.60 -1.61 -1.86
N VAL A 210 -0.52 -1.42 -1.16
CA VAL A 210 -1.85 -1.77 -1.71
C VAL A 210 -2.23 -0.90 -2.91
N GLN A 211 -1.82 0.37 -2.92
CA GLN A 211 -2.17 1.30 -3.98
C GLN A 211 -1.33 1.13 -5.25
N LEU A 212 -0.03 0.86 -5.13
CA LEU A 212 0.90 0.89 -6.27
C LEU A 212 1.24 -0.49 -6.83
N CYS A 213 1.13 -1.53 -6.03
CA CYS A 213 1.59 -2.85 -6.44
C CYS A 213 0.45 -3.67 -7.03
N ASP A 214 0.77 -4.48 -8.03
CA ASP A 214 -0.15 -5.45 -8.62
C ASP A 214 -0.12 -6.76 -7.81
N SER A 215 1.03 -7.07 -7.22
CA SER A 215 1.25 -8.22 -6.34
C SER A 215 2.24 -7.86 -5.23
N ALA A 216 2.34 -8.70 -4.20
CA ALA A 216 3.36 -8.52 -3.18
C ALA A 216 3.91 -9.85 -2.67
N ILE A 217 5.10 -9.79 -2.07
CA ILE A 217 5.68 -10.86 -1.27
C ILE A 217 5.82 -10.49 0.19
N LEU A 218 5.68 -11.49 1.05
CA LEU A 218 6.01 -11.41 2.46
C LEU A 218 7.34 -12.14 2.72
N LEU A 219 8.37 -11.38 3.07
CA LEU A 219 9.64 -11.90 3.55
C LEU A 219 9.71 -11.87 5.07
N ASP A 220 10.09 -12.99 5.68
CA ASP A 220 10.41 -13.06 7.11
C ASP A 220 11.57 -14.01 7.38
N ARG A 221 12.62 -13.50 8.05
CA ARG A 221 13.86 -14.25 8.39
C ARG A 221 14.56 -14.90 7.19
N GLY A 222 14.56 -14.21 6.05
CA GLY A 222 15.23 -14.66 4.84
C GLY A 222 14.43 -15.65 3.99
N GLU A 223 13.21 -15.98 4.39
CA GLU A 223 12.31 -16.87 3.64
C GLU A 223 11.15 -16.07 3.05
N MET A 224 10.70 -16.46 1.85
CA MET A 224 9.46 -15.97 1.27
C MET A 224 8.30 -16.81 1.80
N LEU A 225 7.48 -16.20 2.66
CA LEU A 225 6.34 -16.88 3.28
C LEU A 225 5.12 -16.93 2.38
N LEU A 226 4.93 -15.90 1.55
CA LEU A 226 3.72 -15.74 0.75
C LEU A 226 3.97 -14.83 -0.46
N TYR A 227 3.37 -15.18 -1.58
CA TYR A 227 3.25 -14.37 -2.79
C TYR A 227 1.76 -14.27 -3.17
N HIS A 228 1.17 -13.08 -3.06
CA HIS A 228 -0.27 -12.90 -3.28
C HIS A 228 -0.62 -11.43 -3.64
N SER A 229 -1.91 -11.13 -3.81
CA SER A 229 -2.43 -9.77 -3.90
C SER A 229 -1.96 -8.89 -2.73
N PRO A 230 -1.65 -7.60 -2.97
CA PRO A 230 -1.05 -6.71 -1.98
C PRO A 230 -1.86 -6.61 -0.67
N LYS A 231 -3.19 -6.48 -0.77
CA LYS A 231 -4.09 -6.38 0.39
C LYS A 231 -3.98 -7.61 1.29
N PHE A 232 -3.91 -8.79 0.69
CA PHE A 232 -3.81 -10.05 1.41
C PHE A 232 -2.44 -10.22 2.09
N VAL A 233 -1.36 -9.94 1.36
CA VAL A 233 0.02 -9.97 1.89
C VAL A 233 0.19 -9.01 3.07
N VAL A 234 -0.27 -7.77 2.92
CA VAL A 234 -0.23 -6.75 3.97
C VAL A 234 -1.03 -7.19 5.21
N SER A 235 -2.18 -7.84 5.01
CA SER A 235 -2.96 -8.41 6.12
C SER A 235 -2.17 -9.46 6.90
N LYS A 236 -1.52 -10.41 6.21
CA LYS A 236 -0.69 -11.44 6.85
C LYS A 236 0.55 -10.85 7.53
N TYR A 237 1.21 -9.89 6.90
CA TYR A 237 2.34 -9.16 7.47
C TYR A 237 1.97 -8.49 8.80
N GLN A 238 0.83 -7.79 8.83
CA GLN A 238 0.38 -7.12 10.05
C GLN A 238 -0.05 -8.13 11.12
N LYS A 239 -0.71 -9.23 10.75
CA LYS A 239 -1.01 -10.35 11.68
C LYS A 239 0.27 -10.85 12.34
N LEU A 240 1.36 -10.99 11.56
CA LEU A 240 2.66 -11.45 12.04
C LEU A 240 3.34 -10.43 12.98
N ILE A 241 3.29 -9.14 12.68
CA ILE A 241 3.90 -8.08 13.52
C ILE A 241 3.19 -7.93 14.87
N TYR A 242 1.86 -8.03 14.88
CA TYR A 242 1.06 -7.81 16.09
C TYR A 242 0.77 -9.08 16.90
N ALA A 243 1.22 -10.24 16.43
CA ALA A 243 1.10 -11.49 17.15
C ALA A 243 1.94 -11.51 18.45
N PHE A 244 1.46 -12.26 19.44
CA PHE A 244 2.27 -12.59 20.62
C PHE A 244 3.46 -13.48 20.19
N PRO A 245 4.66 -13.32 20.81
CA PRO A 245 5.85 -14.08 20.43
C PRO A 245 5.63 -15.59 20.30
N ASP A 246 4.85 -16.18 21.21
CA ASP A 246 4.57 -17.62 21.26
C ASP A 246 3.70 -18.12 20.09
N LYS A 247 2.92 -17.22 19.47
CA LYS A 247 2.04 -17.53 18.33
C LYS A 247 2.67 -17.24 16.97
N ILE A 248 3.83 -16.58 16.93
CA ILE A 248 4.54 -16.28 15.68
C ILE A 248 4.85 -17.56 14.87
N PRO A 249 5.34 -18.67 15.48
CA PRO A 249 5.62 -19.89 14.73
C PRO A 249 4.38 -20.48 14.05
N SER A 250 3.27 -20.61 14.78
CA SER A 250 2.02 -21.16 14.20
C SER A 250 1.46 -20.27 13.10
N ILE A 251 1.51 -18.94 13.26
CA ILE A 251 1.07 -18.01 12.22
C ILE A 251 1.96 -18.09 10.98
N ARG A 252 3.28 -18.31 11.14
CA ARG A 252 4.16 -18.52 9.99
C ARG A 252 3.79 -19.78 9.23
N GLU A 253 3.56 -20.89 9.92
CA GLU A 253 3.13 -22.15 9.31
C GLU A 253 1.78 -22.00 8.58
N GLU A 254 0.81 -21.31 9.20
CA GLU A 254 -0.47 -20.97 8.56
C GLU A 254 -0.28 -20.17 7.26
N ILE A 255 0.67 -19.24 7.23
CA ILE A 255 0.94 -18.40 6.06
C ILE A 255 1.59 -19.22 4.94
N VAL A 256 2.59 -20.04 5.28
CA VAL A 256 3.33 -20.87 4.31
C VAL A 256 2.43 -21.94 3.68
N ALA A 257 1.40 -22.39 4.40
CA ALA A 257 0.42 -23.34 3.87
C ALA A 257 -0.54 -22.73 2.83
N ILE A 258 -0.58 -21.40 2.69
CA ILE A 258 -1.43 -20.74 1.70
C ILE A 258 -0.78 -20.90 0.31
N PRO A 259 -1.54 -21.35 -0.71
CA PRO A 259 -1.05 -21.39 -2.07
C PRO A 259 -0.61 -20.00 -2.55
N ASN A 260 0.56 -19.92 -3.17
CA ASN A 260 1.00 -18.70 -3.84
C ASN A 260 0.18 -18.48 -5.11
N LEU A 261 -0.08 -17.21 -5.46
CA LEU A 261 -0.57 -16.89 -6.80
C LEU A 261 0.44 -17.35 -7.85
N THR A 262 -0.04 -17.93 -8.93
CA THR A 262 0.80 -18.27 -10.09
C THR A 262 0.91 -17.05 -11.00
N ALA A 263 1.99 -17.00 -11.78
CA ALA A 263 2.22 -15.85 -12.65
C ALA A 263 1.14 -15.71 -13.74
N ASP A 264 0.31 -16.72 -14.02
CA ASP A 264 -0.72 -16.66 -15.06
C ASP A 264 -2.10 -16.17 -14.56
N ASP A 265 -2.26 -16.07 -13.23
CA ASP A 265 -3.46 -15.56 -12.58
C ASP A 265 -3.64 -14.03 -12.75
N TYR A 266 -2.65 -13.35 -13.36
CA TYR A 266 -2.65 -11.89 -13.60
C TYR A 266 -3.59 -11.39 -14.69
N SER A 267 -4.28 -12.29 -15.39
CA SER A 267 -5.12 -11.94 -16.55
C SER A 267 -6.56 -11.56 -16.17
N LEU A 268 -6.93 -11.66 -14.89
CA LEU A 268 -8.27 -11.34 -14.41
C LEU A 268 -8.21 -10.12 -13.50
N GLY A 269 -8.20 -8.95 -14.14
CA GLY A 269 -8.76 -7.76 -13.51
C GLY A 269 -10.27 -7.95 -13.46
N GLU A 270 -10.78 -8.01 -12.22
CA GLU A 270 -12.21 -8.00 -11.86
C GLU A 270 -13.00 -9.24 -12.35
N ASP A 271 -13.70 -9.87 -11.39
CA ASP A 271 -14.59 -11.03 -11.55
C ASP A 271 -13.92 -12.38 -11.86
N GLY A 272 -13.93 -13.29 -10.87
CA GLY A 272 -13.43 -14.65 -11.02
C GLY A 272 -13.28 -15.40 -9.71
N GLU A 273 -14.39 -15.64 -9.02
CA GLU A 273 -14.49 -16.74 -8.06
C GLU A 273 -14.33 -18.05 -8.83
N GLU A 274 -13.38 -18.91 -8.44
CA GLU A 274 -13.45 -20.34 -8.76
C GLU A 274 -13.62 -21.12 -7.46
N GLU A 275 -14.88 -21.43 -7.18
CA GLU A 275 -15.30 -22.60 -6.42
C GLU A 275 -14.76 -23.88 -7.08
N ARG A 276 -14.36 -24.86 -6.27
CA ARG A 276 -14.33 -26.26 -6.68
C ARG A 276 -15.29 -27.08 -5.83
N ASP A 277 -16.46 -27.24 -6.42
CA ASP A 277 -17.34 -28.41 -6.51
C ASP A 277 -17.70 -29.27 -5.29
N GLY A 278 -19.02 -29.31 -5.08
CA GLY A 278 -19.78 -30.37 -4.42
C GLY A 278 -21.28 -30.25 -4.73
N GLU A 279 -21.66 -30.56 -5.98
CA GLU A 279 -22.97 -31.06 -6.49
C GLU A 279 -24.28 -30.63 -5.79
N THR A 280 -25.16 -29.88 -6.48
CA THR A 280 -26.36 -30.42 -7.19
C THR A 280 -27.32 -29.33 -7.72
N SER A 281 -27.79 -29.56 -8.96
CA SER A 281 -29.05 -29.12 -9.59
C SER A 281 -29.07 -27.80 -10.38
N GLU A 282 -28.78 -27.94 -11.68
CA GLU A 282 -29.04 -26.96 -12.74
C GLU A 282 -30.53 -26.60 -12.86
N SER A 283 -30.82 -25.31 -13.07
CA SER A 283 -31.96 -24.90 -13.89
C SER A 283 -31.54 -23.76 -14.82
N ASN A 284 -31.65 -24.04 -16.12
CA ASN A 284 -31.27 -23.20 -17.26
C ASN A 284 -31.96 -21.83 -17.24
N TYR A 285 -31.19 -20.76 -17.47
CA TYR A 285 -31.70 -19.58 -18.17
C TYR A 285 -30.92 -19.36 -19.46
N GLN A 286 -31.63 -19.59 -20.56
CA GLN A 286 -31.22 -19.27 -21.92
C GLN A 286 -31.22 -17.75 -22.11
N THR A 287 -30.20 -17.29 -22.82
CA THR A 287 -30.06 -15.96 -23.41
C THR A 287 -31.21 -15.70 -24.39
N GLU A 288 -32.11 -14.77 -24.07
CA GLU A 288 -32.93 -14.09 -25.07
C GLU A 288 -32.49 -12.64 -25.19
N LYS A 289 -31.85 -12.35 -26.33
CA LYS A 289 -31.88 -11.02 -26.94
C LYS A 289 -33.32 -10.72 -27.34
N ASN A 290 -33.92 -9.70 -26.76
CA ASN A 290 -34.83 -8.83 -27.50
C ASN A 290 -34.94 -7.47 -26.84
N GLY A 291 -34.79 -6.44 -27.66
CA GLY A 291 -34.91 -5.06 -27.24
C GLY A 291 -36.34 -4.72 -26.84
N ASN A 292 -36.46 -3.92 -25.80
CA ASN A 292 -37.41 -2.82 -25.78
C ASN A 292 -36.92 -1.76 -24.80
N ASN A 293 -36.70 -0.56 -25.34
CA ASN A 293 -36.63 0.67 -24.57
C ASN A 293 -37.86 0.76 -23.66
N SER A 294 -37.63 0.95 -22.38
CA SER A 294 -38.60 1.56 -21.47
C SER A 294 -37.82 2.45 -20.50
N PRO A 295 -38.30 3.68 -20.25
CA PRO A 295 -37.57 4.66 -19.44
C PRO A 295 -37.52 4.17 -18.00
N HIS A 296 -36.32 4.08 -17.43
CA HIS A 296 -36.18 3.79 -16.01
C HIS A 296 -36.90 4.88 -15.21
N GLN A 297 -37.91 4.47 -14.45
CA GLN A 297 -38.63 5.31 -13.49
C GLN A 297 -37.63 5.86 -12.46
N GLU A 298 -37.60 7.19 -12.34
CA GLU A 298 -36.96 7.92 -11.24
C GLU A 298 -37.65 7.53 -9.93
N GLY A 299 -37.06 6.58 -9.19
CA GLY A 299 -37.49 6.22 -7.85
C GLY A 299 -36.61 6.89 -6.80
N ASP A 300 -37.24 7.48 -5.79
CA ASP A 300 -36.57 7.92 -4.56
C ASP A 300 -35.79 6.76 -3.95
N TYR A 301 -34.47 6.89 -3.83
CA TYR A 301 -33.66 5.89 -3.15
C TYR A 301 -33.86 5.99 -1.63
N GLU A 302 -34.45 4.96 -1.04
CA GLU A 302 -34.63 4.85 0.42
C GLU A 302 -33.51 4.06 1.11
N GLU A 303 -33.12 4.55 2.29
CA GLU A 303 -32.18 3.83 3.16
C GLU A 303 -32.80 2.51 3.66
N HIS A 304 -32.05 1.42 3.54
CA HIS A 304 -32.53 0.09 3.92
C HIS A 304 -31.38 -0.83 4.33
N TYR A 305 -31.74 -2.04 4.74
CA TYR A 305 -30.81 -3.09 5.11
C TYR A 305 -30.87 -4.22 4.09
N ASP A 306 -29.71 -4.54 3.53
CA ASP A 306 -29.47 -5.69 2.69
C ASP A 306 -28.66 -6.73 3.48
N ALA A 307 -29.20 -7.92 3.68
CA ALA A 307 -28.53 -8.98 4.44
C ALA A 307 -27.36 -9.62 3.69
N GLU A 308 -27.32 -9.51 2.35
CA GLU A 308 -26.30 -10.10 1.49
C GLU A 308 -25.05 -9.21 1.41
N MET A 309 -25.16 -7.94 1.82
CA MET A 309 -24.05 -6.99 1.88
C MET A 309 -23.14 -7.25 3.08
N ILE A 310 -22.40 -8.36 3.01
CA ILE A 310 -21.42 -8.81 4.00
C ILE A 310 -20.00 -8.55 3.46
N PRO A 311 -19.07 -8.00 4.27
CA PRO A 311 -17.68 -7.84 3.83
C PRO A 311 -17.03 -9.21 3.60
N SER A 312 -16.57 -9.48 2.37
CA SER A 312 -15.90 -10.74 2.00
C SER A 312 -14.56 -10.96 2.69
N ASN A 313 -13.93 -9.89 3.21
CA ASN A 313 -12.59 -9.92 3.78
C ASN A 313 -12.49 -9.17 5.12
N THR A 314 -13.37 -9.49 6.08
CA THR A 314 -13.26 -8.93 7.44
C THR A 314 -11.98 -9.43 8.12
N ILE A 315 -11.12 -8.52 8.60
CA ILE A 315 -9.87 -8.84 9.28
C ILE A 315 -10.02 -8.60 10.77
N HIS A 316 -9.94 -9.68 11.57
CA HIS A 316 -9.85 -9.59 13.04
C HIS A 316 -8.40 -9.71 13.49
N TYR A 317 -7.88 -8.66 14.13
CA TYR A 317 -6.55 -8.72 14.75
C TYR A 317 -6.60 -9.52 16.06
N PRO A 318 -5.47 -10.08 16.52
CA PRO A 318 -5.42 -10.82 17.77
C PRO A 318 -5.93 -9.98 18.95
N ASN A 319 -6.98 -10.50 19.60
CA ASN A 319 -7.60 -9.88 20.76
C ASN A 319 -6.63 -9.91 21.97
N LYS A 320 -6.16 -8.75 22.41
CA LYS A 320 -5.39 -8.57 23.66
C LYS A 320 -6.34 -8.22 24.81
N GLY A 321 -7.25 -9.15 25.12
CA GLY A 321 -8.15 -9.02 26.27
C GLY A 321 -9.42 -8.19 26.05
N ALA A 322 -9.74 -7.81 24.81
CA ALA A 322 -11.03 -7.24 24.43
C ALA A 322 -11.54 -7.91 23.15
N GLU A 323 -12.85 -7.86 22.90
CA GLU A 323 -13.49 -8.46 21.73
C GLU A 323 -14.57 -7.53 21.20
N ILE A 324 -14.54 -7.25 19.89
CA ILE A 324 -15.52 -6.38 19.21
C ILE A 324 -16.69 -7.24 18.71
N ILE A 325 -17.90 -6.83 19.03
CA ILE A 325 -19.13 -7.58 18.81
C ILE A 325 -20.16 -6.68 18.09
N ASP A 326 -20.85 -7.26 17.12
CA ASP A 326 -21.98 -6.67 16.38
C ASP A 326 -21.73 -5.23 15.88
N PRO A 327 -20.71 -5.01 15.03
CA PRO A 327 -20.54 -3.73 14.37
C PRO A 327 -21.61 -3.54 13.28
N HIS A 328 -22.34 -2.45 13.35
CA HIS A 328 -23.42 -2.14 12.40
C HIS A 328 -23.72 -0.64 12.36
N VAL A 329 -24.43 -0.22 11.31
CA VAL A 329 -24.95 1.14 11.17
C VAL A 329 -26.45 1.13 11.41
N THR A 330 -26.94 2.16 12.11
CA THR A 330 -28.38 2.42 12.26
C THR A 330 -28.73 3.83 11.83
N THR A 331 -30.00 4.04 11.50
CA THR A 331 -30.64 5.35 11.50
C THR A 331 -30.76 5.91 12.93
N LEU A 332 -31.21 7.17 13.07
CA LEU A 332 -31.37 7.82 14.38
C LEU A 332 -32.51 7.22 15.21
N ASP A 333 -33.53 6.65 14.58
CA ASP A 333 -34.62 5.88 15.18
C ASP A 333 -34.24 4.43 15.54
N GLY A 334 -33.02 4.00 15.19
CA GLY A 334 -32.46 2.71 15.61
C GLY A 334 -32.67 1.56 14.63
N ARG A 335 -33.20 1.81 13.42
CA ARG A 335 -33.31 0.80 12.37
C ARG A 335 -31.93 0.52 11.77
N ARG A 336 -31.54 -0.76 11.70
CA ARG A 336 -30.28 -1.18 11.06
C ARG A 336 -30.34 -0.91 9.56
N VAL A 337 -29.26 -0.37 8.99
CA VAL A 337 -29.15 -0.03 7.57
C VAL A 337 -27.71 -0.25 7.09
N ASN A 338 -27.56 -0.54 5.80
CA ASN A 338 -26.27 -0.55 5.09
C ASN A 338 -26.37 -0.01 3.66
N HIS A 339 -27.58 0.30 3.18
CA HIS A 339 -27.80 1.26 2.12
C HIS A 339 -28.12 2.61 2.74
N LEU A 340 -27.18 3.55 2.59
CA LEU A 340 -27.26 4.90 3.15
C LEU A 340 -27.57 5.89 2.04
N VAL A 341 -28.25 6.97 2.41
CA VAL A 341 -28.51 8.11 1.54
C VAL A 341 -27.55 9.24 1.92
N ASN A 342 -26.94 9.84 0.91
CA ASN A 342 -26.06 11.00 1.07
C ASN A 342 -26.77 12.14 1.84
N ARG A 343 -26.00 12.96 2.56
CA ARG A 343 -26.41 14.09 3.43
C ARG A 343 -27.27 13.73 4.65
N ARG A 344 -27.68 12.48 4.85
CA ARG A 344 -28.39 12.03 6.07
C ARG A 344 -27.44 11.68 7.21
N GLU A 345 -27.99 11.54 8.41
CA GLU A 345 -27.23 11.17 9.61
C GLU A 345 -27.46 9.72 10.02
N TYR A 346 -26.38 9.07 10.43
CA TYR A 346 -26.37 7.68 10.85
C TYR A 346 -25.54 7.49 12.12
N ILE A 347 -25.71 6.34 12.75
CA ILE A 347 -24.98 5.94 13.96
C ILE A 347 -24.25 4.63 13.67
N TYR A 348 -22.92 4.68 13.68
CA TYR A 348 -22.10 3.47 13.69
C TYR A 348 -21.95 2.96 15.13
N THR A 349 -22.35 1.72 15.37
CA THR A 349 -22.38 1.10 16.69
C THR A 349 -21.58 -0.19 16.69
N TYR A 350 -20.82 -0.43 17.76
CA TYR A 350 -20.28 -1.75 18.09
C TYR A 350 -20.17 -1.91 19.60
N GLN A 351 -20.14 -3.16 20.06
CA GLN A 351 -19.93 -3.51 21.46
C GLN A 351 -18.52 -4.03 21.67
N VAL A 352 -17.93 -3.78 22.83
CA VAL A 352 -16.62 -4.28 23.21
C VAL A 352 -16.72 -5.03 24.53
N ALA A 353 -16.50 -6.34 24.51
CA ALA A 353 -16.44 -7.18 25.70
C ALA A 353 -14.99 -7.29 26.20
N PHE A 354 -14.75 -6.89 27.45
CA PHE A 354 -13.41 -6.88 28.06
C PHE A 354 -13.20 -8.15 28.89
N LYS A 355 -12.22 -8.96 28.53
CA LYS A 355 -11.82 -10.17 29.27
C LYS A 355 -10.95 -9.80 30.49
N ASN A 356 -10.10 -8.79 30.34
CA ASN A 356 -9.20 -8.31 31.40
C ASN A 356 -9.58 -6.89 31.84
N ALA A 357 -9.23 -6.52 33.08
CA ALA A 357 -9.36 -5.14 33.51
C ALA A 357 -8.33 -4.27 32.78
N THR A 358 -8.74 -3.11 32.27
CA THR A 358 -7.87 -2.23 31.48
C THR A 358 -8.11 -0.77 31.81
N SER A 359 -7.05 0.03 31.78
CA SER A 359 -7.09 1.46 32.04
C SER A 359 -6.84 2.29 30.79
N LYS A 360 -7.25 3.57 30.85
CA LYS A 360 -7.11 4.56 29.76
C LYS A 360 -7.63 4.05 28.42
N VAL A 361 -8.83 3.48 28.43
CA VAL A 361 -9.42 2.85 27.24
C VAL A 361 -9.95 3.91 26.28
N ARG A 362 -9.67 3.72 24.99
CA ARG A 362 -10.11 4.57 23.88
C ARG A 362 -10.75 3.71 22.81
N PHE A 363 -11.78 4.25 22.18
CA PHE A 363 -12.47 3.61 21.07
C PHE A 363 -12.25 4.43 19.80
N GLY A 364 -12.22 3.76 18.66
CA GLY A 364 -12.06 4.42 17.38
C GLY A 364 -12.77 3.69 16.26
N MET A 365 -13.17 4.48 15.27
CA MET A 365 -13.72 4.01 14.00
C MET A 365 -12.97 4.67 12.84
N LEU A 366 -13.01 4.03 11.68
CA LEU A 366 -12.45 4.54 10.45
C LEU A 366 -13.31 4.08 9.27
N ILE A 367 -13.57 4.97 8.32
CA ILE A 367 -14.23 4.66 7.05
C ILE A 367 -13.18 4.57 5.95
N LYS A 368 -13.32 3.57 5.08
CA LYS A 368 -12.46 3.33 3.92
C LYS A 368 -13.26 3.14 2.64
N THR A 369 -12.63 3.40 1.50
CA THR A 369 -13.12 3.00 0.17
C THR A 369 -12.94 1.50 -0.06
N LEU A 370 -13.56 0.97 -1.12
CA LEU A 370 -13.31 -0.39 -1.62
C LEU A 370 -11.83 -0.67 -1.92
N SER A 371 -11.11 0.32 -2.46
CA SER A 371 -9.65 0.25 -2.70
C SER A 371 -8.80 0.33 -1.42
N GLY A 372 -9.42 0.53 -0.26
CA GLY A 372 -8.73 0.59 1.04
C GLY A 372 -8.20 1.98 1.42
N PHE A 373 -8.51 3.02 0.65
CA PHE A 373 -8.15 4.41 0.97
C PHE A 373 -8.88 4.88 2.22
N GLU A 374 -8.13 5.45 3.18
CA GLU A 374 -8.68 5.91 4.45
C GLU A 374 -9.33 7.29 4.26
N LEU A 375 -10.65 7.38 4.39
CA LEU A 375 -11.38 8.62 4.14
C LEU A 375 -11.45 9.50 5.39
N GLY A 376 -11.66 8.89 6.54
CA GLY A 376 -11.83 9.63 7.78
C GLY A 376 -12.33 8.74 8.90
N GLY A 377 -12.03 9.14 10.12
CA GLY A 377 -12.36 8.37 11.31
C GLY A 377 -12.46 9.24 12.54
N ALA A 378 -13.02 8.67 13.59
CA ALA A 378 -13.09 9.31 14.89
C ALA A 378 -12.46 8.39 15.90
N SER A 379 -11.67 8.96 16.81
CA SER A 379 -11.26 8.29 18.03
C SER A 379 -11.65 9.17 19.20
N LEU A 380 -12.10 8.57 20.30
CA LEU A 380 -12.26 9.30 21.56
C LEU A 380 -10.87 9.75 22.04
N HIS A 381 -10.42 10.91 21.55
CA HIS A 381 -9.24 11.64 22.02
C HIS A 381 -9.71 12.87 22.80
N GLY A 382 -9.28 12.95 24.05
CA GLY A 382 -9.48 14.13 24.87
C GLY A 382 -9.17 13.82 26.33
N TYR A 383 -8.42 14.71 26.97
CA TYR A 383 -8.14 14.75 28.41
C TYR A 383 -9.39 14.68 29.31
N THR A 384 -10.60 14.63 28.75
CA THR A 384 -11.87 14.74 29.46
C THR A 384 -12.75 13.49 29.43
N LYS A 385 -12.45 12.45 28.61
CA LYS A 385 -13.32 11.25 28.50
C LYS A 385 -12.59 9.94 28.16
N SER A 386 -11.32 9.77 28.52
CA SER A 386 -10.78 8.40 28.61
C SER A 386 -11.56 7.66 29.69
N ILE A 387 -12.03 6.44 29.40
CA ILE A 387 -12.54 5.60 30.48
C ILE A 387 -11.32 5.16 31.27
N ASP A 388 -11.14 5.75 32.45
CA ASP A 388 -9.93 5.56 33.27
C ASP A 388 -9.72 4.09 33.62
N ARG A 389 -10.82 3.36 33.85
CA ARG A 389 -10.76 1.92 34.13
C ARG A 389 -12.04 1.20 33.71
N ILE A 390 -11.87 0.10 33.00
CA ILE A 390 -12.90 -0.91 32.71
C ILE A 390 -12.55 -2.17 33.51
N LYS A 391 -13.54 -2.75 34.17
CA LYS A 391 -13.37 -4.01 34.93
C LYS A 391 -13.41 -5.20 33.98
N SER A 392 -12.79 -6.30 34.39
CA SER A 392 -12.92 -7.59 33.70
C SER A 392 -14.40 -7.99 33.60
N GLN A 393 -14.78 -8.64 32.50
CA GLN A 393 -16.13 -9.09 32.15
C GLN A 393 -17.17 -7.97 31.92
N GLN A 394 -16.74 -6.72 31.74
CA GLN A 394 -17.65 -5.64 31.34
C GLN A 394 -17.78 -5.55 29.82
N THR A 395 -18.97 -5.18 29.36
CA THR A 395 -19.24 -4.87 27.95
C THR A 395 -19.57 -3.39 27.82
N VAL A 396 -18.93 -2.71 26.87
CA VAL A 396 -19.16 -1.30 26.58
C VAL A 396 -19.74 -1.17 25.18
N ARG A 397 -20.89 -0.47 25.07
CA ARG A 397 -21.49 -0.11 23.78
C ARG A 397 -20.97 1.25 23.34
N VAL A 398 -20.37 1.30 22.16
CA VAL A 398 -19.78 2.50 21.57
C VAL A 398 -20.64 2.94 20.40
N ARG A 399 -20.91 4.24 20.28
CA ARG A 399 -21.74 4.83 19.22
C ARG A 399 -21.06 6.07 18.64
N PHE A 400 -20.88 6.09 17.33
CA PHE A 400 -20.35 7.22 16.57
C PHE A 400 -21.43 7.75 15.65
N ARG A 401 -21.95 8.94 15.96
CA ARG A 401 -22.87 9.66 15.06
C ARG A 401 -22.06 10.35 13.98
N PHE A 402 -22.47 10.21 12.73
CA PHE A 402 -21.85 10.89 11.59
C PHE A 402 -22.90 11.31 10.55
N LYS A 403 -22.58 12.36 9.79
CA LYS A 403 -23.34 12.75 8.60
C LYS A 403 -22.70 12.09 7.39
N CYS A 404 -23.48 11.37 6.58
CA CYS A 404 -23.00 10.68 5.39
C CYS A 404 -22.75 11.69 4.26
N LEU A 405 -21.57 12.30 4.24
CA LEU A 405 -21.13 13.21 3.17
C LEU A 405 -20.32 12.47 2.11
N LEU A 406 -20.63 11.20 1.87
CA LEU A 406 -19.92 10.37 0.91
C LEU A 406 -20.74 10.30 -0.38
N ASN A 407 -20.07 10.33 -1.52
CA ASN A 407 -20.73 10.17 -2.79
C ASN A 407 -21.13 8.70 -3.03
N PRO A 408 -21.94 8.40 -4.04
CA PRO A 408 -22.38 7.03 -4.29
C PRO A 408 -21.20 6.07 -4.50
N GLY A 409 -21.25 4.93 -3.83
CA GLY A 409 -20.13 3.98 -3.79
C GLY A 409 -20.23 2.99 -2.65
N VAL A 410 -19.28 2.04 -2.59
CA VAL A 410 -19.16 1.03 -1.53
C VAL A 410 -18.02 1.41 -0.59
N TYR A 411 -18.31 1.32 0.71
CA TYR A 411 -17.42 1.74 1.79
C TYR A 411 -17.37 0.71 2.90
N PHE A 412 -16.27 0.75 3.65
CA PHE A 412 -15.99 -0.17 4.75
C PHE A 412 -15.76 0.58 6.04
N LEU A 413 -16.19 -0.02 7.15
CA LEU A 413 -16.04 0.50 8.50
C LEU A 413 -15.09 -0.40 9.29
N ASN A 414 -14.20 0.25 10.03
CA ASN A 414 -13.32 -0.40 10.98
C ASN A 414 -13.74 -0.07 12.40
N ALA A 415 -13.49 -1.00 13.31
CA ALA A 415 -13.65 -0.81 14.73
C ALA A 415 -12.33 -1.05 15.45
N GLY A 416 -12.05 -0.21 16.44
CA GLY A 416 -10.85 -0.32 17.25
C GLY A 416 -11.10 0.03 18.70
N VAL A 417 -10.35 -0.65 19.57
CA VAL A 417 -10.21 -0.29 20.98
C VAL A 417 -8.73 -0.36 21.36
N VAL A 418 -8.26 0.69 22.03
CA VAL A 418 -6.89 0.85 22.51
C VAL A 418 -6.96 1.00 24.02
N GLY A 419 -5.98 0.45 24.74
CA GLY A 419 -5.85 0.60 26.19
C GLY A 419 -4.41 0.46 26.63
N MET A 420 -4.18 0.70 27.93
CA MET A 420 -2.86 0.58 28.53
C MET A 420 -2.56 -0.88 28.87
N SER A 421 -1.47 -1.42 28.31
CA SER A 421 -0.92 -2.75 28.61
C SER A 421 0.59 -2.59 28.75
N ASP A 422 1.18 -3.12 29.83
CA ASP A 422 2.63 -3.08 30.09
C ASP A 422 3.22 -1.65 29.95
N ASP A 423 2.56 -0.67 30.55
CA ASP A 423 2.90 0.77 30.52
C ASP A 423 2.92 1.46 29.15
N HIS A 424 2.45 0.81 28.08
CA HIS A 424 2.27 1.41 26.75
C HIS A 424 0.80 1.34 26.27
N LEU A 425 0.40 2.29 25.43
CA LEU A 425 -0.90 2.28 24.75
C LEU A 425 -0.83 1.30 23.57
N THR A 426 -1.62 0.22 23.62
CA THR A 426 -1.71 -0.79 22.56
C THR A 426 -3.17 -1.04 22.17
N TYR A 427 -3.39 -1.51 20.95
CA TYR A 427 -4.71 -2.05 20.56
C TYR A 427 -5.05 -3.28 21.41
N LEU A 428 -6.23 -3.28 22.02
CA LEU A 428 -6.82 -4.42 22.73
C LEU A 428 -7.63 -5.30 21.78
N ALA A 429 -8.31 -4.69 20.82
CA ALA A 429 -8.96 -5.34 19.70
C ALA A 429 -9.04 -4.36 18.53
N ARG A 430 -8.89 -4.89 17.32
CA ARG A 430 -8.99 -4.13 16.08
C ARG A 430 -9.63 -5.02 15.03
N CYS A 431 -10.63 -4.50 14.34
CA CYS A 431 -11.31 -5.16 13.24
C CYS A 431 -11.31 -4.22 12.05
N ILE A 432 -10.84 -4.71 10.90
CA ILE A 432 -10.84 -3.98 9.63
C ILE A 432 -11.89 -4.59 8.71
N ASP A 433 -12.55 -3.72 7.94
CA ASP A 433 -13.62 -4.05 7.02
C ASP A 433 -14.73 -4.84 7.72
N VAL A 434 -15.06 -4.43 8.95
CA VAL A 434 -15.94 -5.17 9.87
C VAL A 434 -17.43 -4.90 9.63
N ALA A 435 -17.73 -3.82 8.93
CA ALA A 435 -19.06 -3.56 8.36
C ALA A 435 -18.90 -2.92 6.99
N MET A 436 -19.80 -3.25 6.07
CA MET A 436 -19.85 -2.70 4.72
C MET A 436 -21.14 -1.89 4.56
N PHE A 437 -21.06 -0.79 3.82
CA PHE A 437 -22.24 -0.03 3.45
C PHE A 437 -22.09 0.59 2.06
N ARG A 438 -23.21 0.75 1.36
CA ARG A 438 -23.31 1.43 0.08
C ARG A 438 -24.00 2.77 0.25
N VAL A 439 -23.49 3.79 -0.41
CA VAL A 439 -24.17 5.08 -0.51
C VAL A 439 -24.90 5.16 -1.84
N GLN A 440 -26.17 5.53 -1.79
CA GLN A 440 -27.06 5.65 -2.94
C GLN A 440 -27.08 7.09 -3.48
N HIS A 441 -27.46 7.23 -4.74
CA HIS A 441 -27.68 8.53 -5.36
C HIS A 441 -28.85 9.25 -4.68
N CYS A 442 -28.67 10.54 -4.39
CA CYS A 442 -29.78 11.43 -4.13
C CYS A 442 -30.12 12.13 -5.45
N THR A 443 -31.39 12.08 -5.85
CA THR A 443 -31.92 12.65 -7.10
C THR A 443 -32.01 14.18 -7.06
N GLU A 444 -31.93 14.80 -5.89
CA GLU A 444 -32.01 16.25 -5.73
C GLU A 444 -30.61 16.92 -5.70
N HIS A 445 -30.34 17.77 -6.69
CA HIS A 445 -29.28 18.79 -6.69
C HIS A 445 -27.85 18.29 -6.38
N PHE A 446 -27.37 17.31 -7.13
CA PHE A 446 -25.99 16.84 -7.00
C PHE A 446 -25.02 17.65 -7.86
N CYS A 447 -24.15 18.44 -7.22
CA CYS A 447 -23.09 19.22 -7.88
C CYS A 447 -21.67 18.80 -7.45
N GLY A 448 -21.54 17.76 -6.60
CA GLY A 448 -20.26 17.33 -6.03
C GLY A 448 -19.47 16.41 -6.97
N THR A 449 -18.17 16.64 -7.09
CA THR A 449 -17.23 15.73 -7.78
C THR A 449 -16.28 15.09 -6.77
N GLY A 450 -15.98 13.79 -6.91
CA GLY A 450 -15.04 13.07 -6.05
C GLY A 450 -15.71 12.06 -5.10
N VAL A 451 -15.03 11.69 -4.01
CA VAL A 451 -15.51 10.66 -3.05
C VAL A 451 -16.31 11.26 -1.88
N VAL A 452 -16.02 12.52 -1.53
CA VAL A 452 -16.63 13.24 -0.40
C VAL A 452 -17.39 14.45 -0.92
N ASP A 453 -18.64 14.61 -0.51
CA ASP A 453 -19.46 15.79 -0.72
C ASP A 453 -19.09 16.88 0.30
N LEU A 454 -18.44 17.93 -0.17
CA LEU A 454 -18.08 19.09 0.64
C LEU A 454 -19.25 20.09 0.83
N LEU A 455 -20.46 19.72 0.42
CA LEU A 455 -21.66 20.58 0.44
C LEU A 455 -21.47 21.86 -0.39
N VAL A 456 -20.81 21.72 -1.55
CA VAL A 456 -20.56 22.86 -2.45
C VAL A 456 -21.82 23.16 -3.24
N GLU A 457 -22.30 24.40 -3.12
CA GLU A 457 -23.44 24.92 -3.86
C GLU A 457 -22.97 25.99 -4.84
N PRO A 458 -23.07 25.76 -6.17
CA PRO A 458 -22.65 26.75 -7.14
C PRO A 458 -23.60 27.95 -7.12
N ASN A 459 -23.05 29.17 -7.01
CA ASN A 459 -23.78 30.41 -7.21
C ASN A 459 -23.38 31.01 -8.56
N LEU A 460 -24.29 30.97 -9.54
CA LEU A 460 -24.07 31.57 -10.86
C LEU A 460 -24.84 32.88 -10.98
N LYS A 461 -24.15 33.95 -11.38
CA LYS A 461 -24.77 35.18 -11.88
C LYS A 461 -24.26 35.44 -13.28
N VAL A 462 -25.18 35.53 -14.25
CA VAL A 462 -24.87 35.97 -15.61
C VAL A 462 -25.18 37.47 -15.68
N SER A 463 -24.17 38.30 -15.93
CA SER A 463 -24.34 39.72 -16.21
C SER A 463 -24.39 39.94 -17.73
N ASP A 464 -25.51 40.41 -18.25
CA ASP A 464 -25.62 40.77 -19.67
C ASP A 464 -24.74 41.98 -19.99
N GLY A 465 -23.76 41.78 -20.88
CA GLY A 465 -22.92 42.87 -21.40
C GLY A 465 -21.80 42.41 -22.34
N LEU A 466 -21.98 42.70 -23.64
CA LEU A 466 -21.03 42.70 -24.77
C LEU A 466 -20.88 41.41 -25.61
N VAL A 467 -21.75 41.28 -26.63
CA VAL A 467 -21.30 40.93 -27.99
C VAL A 467 -21.86 41.97 -28.96
N GLY A 468 -21.19 43.11 -29.04
CA GLY A 468 -21.20 43.95 -30.22
C GLY A 468 -19.96 43.63 -31.05
N LEU A 469 -20.06 42.69 -31.97
CA LEU A 469 -19.11 42.55 -33.07
C LEU A 469 -19.85 42.94 -34.35
N ALA A 470 -19.85 44.24 -34.61
CA ALA A 470 -19.96 44.75 -35.97
C ALA A 470 -18.70 44.29 -36.71
N ILE A 471 -18.87 43.48 -37.75
CA ILE A 471 -17.93 43.41 -38.86
C ILE A 471 -18.70 43.89 -40.08
N ASN A 472 -18.16 44.97 -40.64
CA ASN A 472 -18.65 45.74 -41.78
C ASN A 472 -18.72 44.91 -43.08
N SER A 473 -19.66 45.37 -43.93
CA SER A 473 -19.77 45.26 -45.40
C SER A 473 -19.99 43.88 -46.03
#